data_AF-A0A0K0EVJ4-F1
#
_entry.id   AF-A0A0K0EVJ4-F1
#
_cell.length_a   1.000
_cell.length_b   1.000
_cell.length_c   1.000
_cell.angle_alpha   90.00
_cell.angle_beta   90.00
_cell.angle_gamma   90.00
#
_symmetry.space_group_name_H-M   'P 1'
#
loop_
_entity.id
_entity.type
_entity.pdbx_description
1 polymer ?
#
loop_
_entity_poly.entity_id
_entity_poly.type
_entity_poly.pdbx_seq_one_letter_code
_entity_poly.pdbx_strand_id
1 'polypeptide(L)'
;MSEQMSEKYKIPEALRPLLEALARETIRAQPTDVILFGKLFFDILSLHQKDCDKSVISDNISYDMFRMDLQQHYKNMTMKENIMRSVSPEDIAATKIQAVFRGHQVRMHPEKYGIDNELVRRRSSDKFPTLDFKKDQKRHSIGGYSLEHSQTPEDRAATKIQAEFRGYLARKNVQAMREQNDNAATKIQAHVRGFLTRKRLGKEGLISPSRSHSSLQSHKSEEN
;
A
#
# COMPACT_ATOMS: atom_id res chain seq x y z
N MET A 1 -76.90 6.61 -5.93
CA MET A 1 -76.25 7.37 -7.02
C MET A 1 -74.82 6.87 -7.18
N SER A 2 -74.63 5.68 -7.71
CA SER A 2 -73.34 4.98 -7.66
C SER A 2 -73.10 4.22 -8.95
N GLU A 3 -73.16 4.91 -10.09
CA GLU A 3 -73.00 4.25 -11.39
C GLU A 3 -72.67 5.23 -12.53
N GLN A 4 -71.72 6.15 -12.36
CA GLN A 4 -71.20 6.97 -13.49
C GLN A 4 -69.72 7.38 -13.36
N MET A 5 -68.84 6.51 -12.83
CA MET A 5 -67.39 6.80 -12.78
C MET A 5 -66.52 5.86 -13.61
N SER A 6 -67.08 4.84 -14.27
CA SER A 6 -66.28 3.72 -14.79
C SER A 6 -65.75 3.84 -16.22
N GLU A 7 -66.14 4.84 -17.02
CA GLU A 7 -65.81 4.82 -18.47
C GLU A 7 -64.69 5.76 -18.93
N LYS A 8 -64.21 6.70 -18.11
CA LYS A 8 -63.22 7.69 -18.58
C LYS A 8 -61.79 7.17 -18.60
N TYR A 9 -61.46 6.16 -17.79
CA TYR A 9 -60.10 5.63 -17.68
C TYR A 9 -60.11 4.10 -17.77
N LYS A 10 -59.58 3.56 -18.86
CA LYS A 10 -59.37 2.12 -19.02
C LYS A 10 -58.12 1.72 -18.24
N ILE A 11 -58.28 0.85 -17.24
CA ILE A 11 -57.17 0.33 -16.45
C ILE A 11 -56.53 -0.83 -17.22
N PRO A 12 -55.21 -0.82 -17.48
CA PRO A 12 -54.54 -1.98 -18.08
C PRO A 12 -54.63 -3.20 -17.16
N GLU A 13 -55.00 -4.35 -17.73
CA GLU A 13 -55.15 -5.61 -16.97
C GLU A 13 -53.85 -6.04 -16.27
N ALA A 14 -52.70 -5.74 -16.89
CA ALA A 14 -51.37 -6.03 -16.34
C ALA A 14 -50.95 -5.12 -15.17
N LEU A 15 -51.66 -4.01 -14.91
CA LEU A 15 -51.25 -3.05 -13.88
C LEU A 15 -51.35 -3.63 -12.47
N ARG A 16 -52.42 -4.37 -12.21
CA ARG A 16 -52.67 -4.97 -10.89
C ARG A 16 -51.59 -5.98 -10.47
N PRO A 17 -51.28 -7.04 -11.26
CA PRO A 17 -50.25 -7.99 -10.87
C PRO A 17 -48.86 -7.35 -10.78
N LEU A 18 -48.56 -6.33 -11.60
CA LEU A 18 -47.30 -5.58 -11.54
C LEU A 18 -47.11 -4.86 -10.21
N LEU A 19 -48.11 -4.09 -9.78
CA LEU A 19 -48.04 -3.35 -8.52
C LEU A 19 -48.06 -4.29 -7.31
N GLU A 20 -48.76 -5.42 -7.41
CA GLU A 20 -48.74 -6.44 -6.38
C GLU A 20 -47.34 -7.07 -6.22
N ALA A 21 -46.67 -7.38 -7.33
CA ALA A 21 -45.29 -7.87 -7.31
C ALA A 21 -44.32 -6.85 -6.70
N LEU A 22 -44.42 -5.57 -7.09
CA LEU A 22 -43.62 -4.50 -6.50
C LEU A 22 -43.84 -4.38 -4.99
N ALA A 23 -45.11 -4.43 -4.55
CA ALA A 23 -45.44 -4.37 -3.13
C ALA A 23 -44.87 -5.56 -2.35
N ARG A 24 -45.02 -6.79 -2.89
CA ARG A 24 -44.48 -8.02 -2.29
C ARG A 24 -42.97 -7.94 -2.12
N GLU A 25 -42.24 -7.52 -3.14
CA GLU A 25 -40.78 -7.41 -3.07
C GLU A 25 -40.31 -6.25 -2.19
N THR A 26 -41.05 -5.14 -2.14
CA THR A 26 -40.75 -4.03 -1.22
C THR A 26 -40.87 -4.46 0.24
N ILE A 27 -41.97 -5.15 0.60
CA ILE A 27 -42.17 -5.68 1.95
C ILE A 27 -41.08 -6.70 2.32
N ARG A 28 -40.61 -7.46 1.33
CA ARG A 28 -39.57 -8.48 1.52
C ARG A 28 -38.18 -7.91 1.71
N ALA A 29 -37.80 -6.92 0.91
CA ALA A 29 -36.47 -6.32 0.94
C ALA A 29 -36.34 -5.24 2.02
N GLN A 30 -37.47 -4.70 2.51
CA GLN A 30 -37.55 -3.60 3.49
C GLN A 30 -36.55 -2.47 3.19
N PRO A 31 -36.61 -1.85 1.99
CA PRO A 31 -35.64 -0.85 1.59
C PRO A 31 -35.78 0.45 2.37
N THR A 32 -34.64 1.09 2.65
CA THR A 32 -34.60 2.45 3.23
C THR A 32 -35.08 3.51 2.25
N ASP A 33 -34.71 3.37 0.98
CA ASP A 33 -35.18 4.21 -0.13
C ASP A 33 -36.08 3.38 -1.08
N VAL A 34 -37.39 3.56 -0.93
CA VAL A 34 -38.40 2.88 -1.73
C VAL A 34 -38.40 3.35 -3.19
N ILE A 35 -38.04 4.61 -3.45
CA ILE A 35 -38.03 5.16 -4.81
C ILE A 35 -36.92 4.50 -5.61
N LEU A 36 -35.73 4.42 -5.01
CA LEU A 36 -34.57 3.79 -5.62
C LEU A 36 -34.79 2.28 -5.83
N PHE A 37 -35.40 1.61 -4.85
CA PHE A 37 -35.80 0.21 -4.98
C PHE A 37 -36.81 0.01 -6.12
N GLY A 38 -37.80 0.90 -6.23
CA GLY A 38 -38.79 0.85 -7.32
C GLY A 38 -38.14 1.00 -8.70
N LYS A 39 -37.16 1.89 -8.84
CA LYS A 39 -36.37 2.01 -10.08
C LYS A 39 -35.65 0.70 -10.40
N LEU A 40 -34.93 0.14 -9.42
CA LEU A 40 -34.20 -1.11 -9.58
C LEU A 40 -35.13 -2.27 -9.97
N PHE A 41 -36.30 -2.35 -9.35
CA PHE A 41 -37.33 -3.34 -9.67
C PHE A 41 -37.72 -3.27 -11.15
N PHE A 42 -38.07 -2.08 -11.67
CA PHE A 42 -38.49 -1.92 -13.06
C PHE A 42 -37.33 -2.14 -14.06
N ASP A 43 -36.11 -1.76 -13.70
CA ASP A 43 -34.93 -1.99 -14.55
C ASP A 43 -34.67 -3.49 -14.74
N ILE A 44 -34.71 -4.27 -13.65
CA ILE A 44 -34.50 -5.73 -13.69
C ILE A 44 -35.69 -6.43 -14.34
N LEU A 45 -36.92 -5.96 -14.09
CA LEU A 45 -38.11 -6.54 -14.71
C LEU A 45 -38.09 -6.31 -16.23
N SER A 46 -37.70 -5.12 -16.68
CA SER A 46 -37.54 -4.82 -18.10
C SER A 46 -36.45 -5.65 -18.77
N LEU A 47 -35.40 -6.04 -18.03
CA LEU A 47 -34.35 -6.91 -18.54
C LEU A 47 -34.90 -8.31 -18.82
N HIS A 48 -35.55 -8.92 -17.83
CA HIS A 48 -36.15 -10.26 -17.97
C HIS A 48 -37.26 -10.29 -19.03
N GLN A 49 -37.96 -9.18 -19.24
CA GLN A 49 -38.99 -9.06 -20.27
C GLN A 49 -38.42 -8.94 -21.70
N LYS A 50 -37.16 -8.54 -21.88
CA LYS A 50 -36.50 -8.57 -23.20
C LYS A 50 -36.11 -9.97 -23.64
N ASP A 51 -35.89 -10.86 -22.68
CA ASP A 51 -35.45 -12.23 -22.92
C ASP A 51 -36.62 -13.23 -23.04
N CYS A 52 -37.86 -12.79 -22.78
CA CYS A 52 -39.06 -13.62 -22.83
C CYS A 52 -40.31 -12.87 -23.33
N ASP A 53 -40.97 -13.40 -24.36
CA ASP A 53 -42.27 -12.89 -24.87
C ASP A 53 -43.45 -13.10 -23.90
N LYS A 54 -43.24 -13.85 -22.80
CA LYS A 54 -44.27 -14.16 -21.79
C LYS A 54 -44.17 -13.23 -20.60
N SER A 55 -45.32 -12.97 -19.95
CA SER A 55 -45.38 -12.14 -18.73
C SER A 55 -44.58 -12.80 -17.60
N VAL A 56 -43.40 -12.23 -17.31
CA VAL A 56 -42.45 -12.67 -16.26
C VAL A 56 -43.12 -12.82 -14.89
N ILE A 57 -44.16 -12.01 -14.64
CA ILE A 57 -44.89 -11.99 -13.36
C ILE A 57 -45.88 -13.15 -13.24
N SER A 58 -46.29 -13.74 -14.37
CA SER A 58 -47.29 -14.81 -14.39
C SER A 58 -46.70 -16.22 -14.28
N ASP A 59 -45.46 -16.41 -14.74
CA ASP A 59 -44.77 -17.70 -14.66
C ASP A 59 -43.94 -17.77 -13.39
N ASN A 60 -44.17 -18.80 -12.58
CA ASN A 60 -43.47 -19.00 -11.31
C ASN A 60 -41.95 -19.11 -11.50
N ILE A 61 -41.49 -19.77 -12.58
CA ILE A 61 -40.06 -19.98 -12.82
C ILE A 61 -39.38 -18.66 -13.20
N SER A 62 -39.98 -17.92 -14.13
CA SER A 62 -39.47 -16.61 -14.54
C SER A 62 -39.52 -15.60 -13.40
N TYR A 63 -40.59 -15.62 -12.59
CA TYR A 63 -40.70 -14.77 -11.42
C TYR A 63 -39.63 -15.07 -10.38
N ASP A 64 -39.33 -16.34 -10.12
CA ASP A 64 -38.28 -16.72 -9.18
C ASP A 64 -36.88 -16.30 -9.67
N MET A 65 -36.59 -16.42 -10.97
CA MET A 65 -35.34 -15.92 -11.55
C MET A 65 -35.22 -14.40 -11.42
N PHE A 66 -36.26 -13.67 -11.82
CA PHE A 66 -36.34 -12.21 -11.67
C PHE A 66 -36.11 -11.79 -10.22
N ARG A 67 -36.78 -12.47 -9.28
CA ARG A 67 -36.69 -12.18 -7.86
C ARG A 67 -35.29 -12.44 -7.31
N MET A 68 -34.64 -13.53 -7.71
CA MET A 68 -33.26 -13.81 -7.31
C MET A 68 -32.31 -12.70 -7.74
N ASP A 69 -32.43 -12.23 -8.97
CA ASP A 69 -31.60 -11.14 -9.51
C ASP A 69 -31.86 -9.82 -8.78
N LEU A 70 -33.14 -9.50 -8.54
CA LEU A 70 -33.55 -8.31 -7.78
C LEU A 70 -32.91 -8.29 -6.39
N GLN A 71 -32.95 -9.41 -5.69
CA GLN A 71 -32.38 -9.52 -4.34
C GLN A 71 -30.86 -9.42 -4.36
N GLN A 72 -30.18 -10.04 -5.33
CA GLN A 72 -28.74 -9.92 -5.46
C GLN A 72 -28.29 -8.49 -5.75
N HIS A 73 -28.92 -7.83 -6.73
CA HIS A 73 -28.60 -6.46 -7.09
C HIS A 73 -28.86 -5.49 -5.93
N TYR A 74 -29.97 -5.66 -5.22
CA TYR A 74 -30.28 -4.84 -4.05
C TYR A 74 -29.27 -5.06 -2.91
N LYS A 75 -28.87 -6.31 -2.66
CA LYS A 75 -27.81 -6.62 -1.67
C LYS A 75 -26.47 -6.02 -2.08
N ASN A 76 -26.10 -6.10 -3.35
CA ASN A 76 -24.86 -5.50 -3.84
C ASN A 76 -24.88 -3.97 -3.74
N MET A 77 -26.04 -3.35 -3.96
CA MET A 77 -26.23 -1.91 -3.83
C MET A 77 -26.07 -1.45 -2.37
N THR A 78 -26.71 -2.14 -1.43
CA THR A 78 -26.58 -1.86 0.02
C THR A 78 -25.20 -2.21 0.58
N MET A 79 -24.54 -3.23 0.03
CA MET A 79 -23.16 -3.56 0.37
C MET A 79 -22.18 -2.53 -0.20
N LYS A 80 -22.41 -1.99 -1.40
CA LYS A 80 -21.61 -0.92 -1.98
C LYS A 80 -21.75 0.37 -1.18
N GLU A 81 -22.94 0.69 -0.70
CA GLU A 81 -23.15 1.78 0.26
C GLU A 81 -22.41 1.54 1.60
N ASN A 82 -22.38 0.30 2.10
CA ASN A 82 -21.59 -0.06 3.28
C ASN A 82 -20.06 -0.03 3.04
N ILE A 83 -19.60 -0.36 1.84
CA ILE A 83 -18.19 -0.23 1.41
C ILE A 83 -17.83 1.25 1.19
N MET A 84 -18.83 2.09 0.90
CA MET A 84 -18.74 3.55 0.96
C MET A 84 -18.92 4.12 2.37
N ARG A 85 -18.78 3.32 3.44
CA ARG A 85 -18.23 3.87 4.68
C ARG A 85 -16.92 4.54 4.27
N SER A 86 -16.91 5.87 4.27
CA SER A 86 -15.72 6.68 4.06
C SER A 86 -14.61 6.03 4.84
N VAL A 87 -13.62 5.46 4.15
CA VAL A 87 -12.51 4.73 4.78
C VAL A 87 -11.96 5.66 5.85
N SER A 88 -12.25 5.33 7.12
CA SER A 88 -11.94 6.24 8.21
C SER A 88 -10.43 6.41 8.24
N PRO A 89 -9.87 7.56 8.66
CA PRO A 89 -8.42 7.68 8.84
C PRO A 89 -7.82 6.49 9.62
N GLU A 90 -8.58 5.92 10.56
CA GLU A 90 -8.30 4.71 11.32
C GLU A 90 -8.22 3.45 10.44
N ASP A 91 -9.11 3.27 9.46
CA ASP A 91 -9.09 2.12 8.54
C ASP A 91 -7.89 2.17 7.59
N ILE A 92 -7.54 3.38 7.12
CA ILE A 92 -6.33 3.62 6.31
C ILE A 92 -5.09 3.30 7.15
N ALA A 93 -5.04 3.80 8.38
CA ALA A 93 -3.93 3.54 9.30
C ALA A 93 -3.82 2.05 9.65
N ALA A 94 -4.93 1.38 9.94
CA ALA A 94 -4.97 -0.05 10.23
C ALA A 94 -4.46 -0.86 9.05
N THR A 95 -4.90 -0.55 7.82
CA THR A 95 -4.42 -1.20 6.60
C THR A 95 -2.90 -1.04 6.44
N LYS A 96 -2.36 0.15 6.70
CA LYS A 96 -0.91 0.41 6.65
C LYS A 96 -0.15 -0.41 7.70
N ILE A 97 -0.62 -0.41 8.95
CA ILE A 97 0.01 -1.17 10.04
C ILE A 97 0.00 -2.67 9.74
N GLN A 98 -1.14 -3.19 9.29
CA GLN A 98 -1.30 -4.59 8.93
C GLN A 98 -0.38 -4.97 7.76
N ALA A 99 -0.31 -4.15 6.71
CA ALA A 99 0.57 -4.39 5.57
C ALA A 99 2.05 -4.44 5.98
N VAL A 100 2.50 -3.49 6.80
CA VAL A 100 3.88 -3.44 7.31
C VAL A 100 4.18 -4.66 8.18
N PHE A 101 3.27 -5.02 9.09
CA PHE A 101 3.44 -6.18 9.99
C PHE A 101 3.49 -7.50 9.23
N ARG A 102 2.58 -7.72 8.28
CA ARG A 102 2.59 -8.92 7.42
C ARG A 102 3.89 -9.01 6.64
N GLY A 103 4.38 -7.88 6.11
CA GLY A 103 5.70 -7.82 5.46
C GLY A 103 6.85 -8.11 6.42
N HIS A 104 6.79 -7.62 7.66
CA HIS A 104 7.80 -7.93 8.68
C HIS A 104 7.84 -9.43 9.00
N GLN A 105 6.68 -10.06 9.16
CA GLN A 105 6.59 -11.51 9.41
C GLN A 105 7.23 -12.33 8.29
N VAL A 106 6.97 -11.97 7.04
CA VAL A 106 7.59 -12.62 5.87
C VAL A 106 9.11 -12.43 5.87
N ARG A 107 9.60 -11.24 6.22
CA ARG A 107 11.05 -10.97 6.29
C ARG A 107 11.75 -11.66 7.48
N MET A 108 11.06 -11.83 8.60
CA MET A 108 11.61 -12.50 9.80
C MET A 108 11.60 -14.02 9.66
N HIS A 109 10.64 -14.57 8.92
CA HIS A 109 10.47 -16.01 8.74
C HIS A 109 10.30 -16.41 7.26
N PRO A 110 11.27 -16.10 6.38
CA PRO A 110 11.13 -16.33 4.95
C PRO A 110 11.00 -17.82 4.59
N GLU A 111 11.63 -18.69 5.35
CA GLU A 111 11.56 -20.15 5.20
C GLU A 111 10.12 -20.68 5.35
N LYS A 112 9.34 -20.11 6.27
CA LYS A 112 7.92 -20.47 6.48
C LYS A 112 7.04 -20.14 5.26
N TYR A 113 7.47 -19.18 4.45
CA TYR A 113 6.76 -18.72 3.26
C TYR A 113 7.43 -19.19 1.96
N GLY A 114 8.41 -20.11 2.03
CA GLY A 114 9.10 -20.67 0.87
C GLY A 114 9.95 -19.65 0.12
N ILE A 115 10.47 -18.63 0.81
CA ILE A 115 11.34 -17.59 0.24
C ILE A 115 12.78 -17.88 0.65
N ASP A 116 13.69 -17.97 -0.31
CA ASP A 116 15.12 -18.13 -0.04
C ASP A 116 15.69 -16.90 0.69
N ASN A 117 16.48 -17.14 1.75
CA ASN A 117 17.08 -16.10 2.60
C ASN A 117 17.92 -15.07 1.81
N GLU A 118 18.43 -15.45 0.63
CA GLU A 118 19.23 -14.58 -0.25
C GLU A 118 18.40 -13.43 -0.86
N LEU A 119 17.08 -13.59 -0.99
CA LEU A 119 16.17 -12.55 -1.47
C LEU A 119 15.84 -11.49 -0.41
N VAL A 120 15.95 -11.83 0.87
CA VAL A 120 15.53 -10.96 1.99
C VAL A 120 16.60 -9.94 2.35
N ARG A 121 17.87 -10.22 2.05
CA ARG A 121 19.02 -9.40 2.44
C ARG A 121 19.68 -8.69 1.28
N ARG A 122 18.89 -8.10 0.36
CA ARG A 122 19.47 -7.30 -0.73
C ARG A 122 19.97 -5.96 -0.23
N ARG A 123 21.24 -5.65 -0.48
CA ARG A 123 21.82 -4.34 -0.17
C ARG A 123 21.42 -3.38 -1.27
N SER A 124 21.29 -2.10 -0.95
CA SER A 124 20.99 -1.03 -1.93
C SER A 124 22.05 -0.88 -3.04
N SER A 125 23.18 -1.60 -2.94
CA SER A 125 24.28 -1.60 -3.90
C SER A 125 24.18 -2.67 -4.99
N ASP A 126 23.23 -3.61 -4.92
CA ASP A 126 23.17 -4.73 -5.86
C ASP A 126 22.64 -4.25 -7.21
N LYS A 127 23.52 -4.19 -8.23
CA LYS A 127 23.18 -3.85 -9.61
C LYS A 127 22.28 -4.93 -10.20
N PHE A 128 21.08 -4.53 -10.63
CA PHE A 128 20.19 -5.40 -11.40
C PHE A 128 20.85 -5.77 -12.75
N PRO A 129 20.82 -7.05 -13.18
CA PRO A 129 20.74 -7.32 -14.61
C PRO A 129 19.42 -6.72 -15.08
N THR A 130 19.47 -5.92 -16.15
CA THR A 130 18.31 -5.27 -16.76
C THR A 130 17.31 -6.32 -17.21
N LEU A 131 16.39 -6.68 -16.32
CA LEU A 131 15.21 -7.47 -16.69
C LEU A 131 14.23 -6.52 -17.37
N ASP A 132 13.77 -6.91 -18.55
CA ASP A 132 12.88 -6.17 -19.42
C ASP A 132 11.59 -5.74 -18.69
N PHE A 133 11.56 -4.49 -18.20
CA PHE A 133 10.41 -3.90 -17.49
C PHE A 133 9.16 -3.67 -18.35
N LYS A 134 9.14 -4.13 -19.61
CA LYS A 134 7.98 -3.97 -20.50
C LYS A 134 6.78 -4.83 -20.10
N LYS A 135 6.96 -5.93 -19.37
CA LYS A 135 5.83 -6.80 -18.95
C LYS A 135 5.24 -6.49 -17.57
N ASP A 136 5.94 -5.75 -16.71
CA ASP A 136 5.50 -5.50 -15.33
C ASP A 136 4.71 -4.20 -15.12
N GLN A 137 4.59 -3.33 -16.13
CA GLN A 137 3.70 -2.17 -16.04
C GLN A 137 2.22 -2.54 -15.81
N LYS A 138 1.80 -3.76 -16.18
CA LYS A 138 0.39 -4.19 -16.01
C LYS A 138 0.07 -4.75 -14.62
N ARG A 139 1.06 -5.06 -13.78
CA ARG A 139 0.83 -5.70 -12.47
C ARG A 139 0.77 -4.75 -11.28
N HIS A 140 1.09 -3.47 -11.48
CA HIS A 140 0.98 -2.44 -10.43
C HIS A 140 -0.36 -1.69 -10.43
N SER A 141 -1.36 -2.14 -11.20
CA SER A 141 -2.68 -1.49 -11.29
C SER A 141 -3.81 -2.24 -10.56
N ILE A 142 -3.51 -2.97 -9.48
CA ILE A 142 -4.53 -3.42 -8.52
C ILE A 142 -4.05 -3.00 -7.13
N GLY A 143 -4.60 -1.89 -6.63
CA GLY A 143 -4.28 -1.35 -5.31
C GLY A 143 -3.39 -0.11 -5.33
N GLY A 144 -3.22 0.55 -6.47
CA GLY A 144 -2.75 1.93 -6.52
C GLY A 144 -3.80 2.85 -5.88
N TYR A 145 -3.86 2.90 -4.56
CA TYR A 145 -4.27 4.11 -3.85
C TYR A 145 -3.23 5.18 -4.20
N SER A 146 -3.41 5.75 -5.40
CA SER A 146 -2.97 7.10 -5.72
C SER A 146 -3.68 7.97 -4.72
N LEU A 147 -3.04 8.11 -3.57
CA LEU A 147 -3.41 9.00 -2.52
C LEU A 147 -3.42 10.37 -3.18
N GLU A 148 -4.61 10.84 -3.57
CA GLU A 148 -4.90 12.26 -3.76
C GLU A 148 -4.72 12.95 -2.41
N HIS A 149 -3.48 12.97 -1.93
CA HIS A 149 -3.04 13.97 -0.98
C HIS A 149 -2.16 14.87 -1.81
N SER A 150 -2.79 15.94 -2.27
CA SER A 150 -2.16 17.25 -2.21
C SER A 150 -0.74 17.25 -2.80
N GLN A 151 -0.62 17.23 -4.13
CA GLN A 151 0.57 17.82 -4.75
C GLN A 151 0.42 19.34 -4.70
N THR A 152 0.25 19.89 -3.50
CA THR A 152 0.44 21.33 -3.33
C THR A 152 1.91 21.64 -3.66
N PRO A 153 2.21 22.81 -4.26
CA PRO A 153 3.58 23.26 -4.45
C PRO A 153 4.43 23.15 -3.17
N GLU A 154 3.80 23.35 -2.02
CA GLU A 154 4.37 23.25 -0.67
C GLU A 154 4.82 21.83 -0.33
N ASP A 155 4.00 20.81 -0.58
CA ASP A 155 4.34 19.40 -0.31
C ASP A 155 5.51 18.93 -1.19
N ARG A 156 5.56 19.40 -2.45
CA ARG A 156 6.67 19.13 -3.37
C ARG A 156 7.96 19.81 -2.92
N ALA A 157 7.87 21.07 -2.46
CA ALA A 157 9.00 21.80 -1.92
C ALA A 157 9.53 21.15 -0.63
N ALA A 158 8.63 20.78 0.29
CA ALA A 158 8.99 20.10 1.54
C ALA A 158 9.71 18.77 1.26
N THR A 159 9.21 17.97 0.32
CA THR A 159 9.85 16.70 -0.07
C THR A 159 11.25 16.94 -0.63
N LYS A 160 11.45 17.98 -1.46
CA LYS A 160 12.75 18.34 -2.02
C LYS A 160 13.75 18.75 -0.93
N ILE A 161 13.34 19.63 -0.01
CA ILE A 161 14.18 20.09 1.11
C ILE A 161 14.56 18.91 2.00
N GLN A 162 13.60 18.05 2.35
CA GLN A 162 13.86 16.87 3.19
C GLN A 162 14.83 15.89 2.52
N ALA A 163 14.70 15.66 1.21
CA ALA A 163 15.60 14.79 0.47
C ALA A 163 17.04 15.35 0.43
N GLU A 164 17.19 16.66 0.20
CA GLU A 164 18.49 17.33 0.19
C GLU A 164 19.16 17.28 1.56
N PHE A 165 18.42 17.54 2.65
CA PHE A 165 18.96 17.50 4.00
C PHE A 165 19.41 16.09 4.41
N ARG A 166 18.58 15.07 4.15
CA ARG A 166 18.96 13.66 4.39
C ARG A 166 20.21 13.28 3.60
N GLY A 167 20.30 13.72 2.34
CA GLY A 167 21.49 13.51 1.51
C GLY A 167 22.73 14.23 2.04
N TYR A 168 22.59 15.46 2.50
CA TYR A 168 23.69 16.23 3.10
C TYR A 168 24.22 15.53 4.36
N LEU A 169 23.34 15.09 5.26
CA LEU A 169 23.73 14.40 6.48
C LEU A 169 24.48 13.09 6.18
N ALA A 170 23.98 12.31 5.22
CA ALA A 170 24.64 11.07 4.78
C ALA A 170 26.04 11.35 4.22
N ARG A 171 26.20 12.36 3.35
CA ARG A 171 27.51 12.75 2.80
C ARG A 171 28.47 13.24 3.87
N LYS A 172 27.99 14.06 4.82
CA LYS A 172 28.79 14.57 5.94
C LYS A 172 29.32 13.42 6.80
N ASN A 173 28.48 12.44 7.12
CA ASN A 173 28.89 11.27 7.89
C ASN A 173 29.93 10.41 7.15
N VAL A 174 29.73 10.17 5.85
CA VAL A 174 30.70 9.43 5.03
C VAL A 174 32.04 10.16 4.95
N GLN A 175 32.02 11.49 4.80
CA GLN A 175 33.22 12.31 4.76
C GLN A 175 34.00 12.23 6.08
N ALA A 176 33.32 12.38 7.22
CA ALA A 176 33.94 12.25 8.54
C ALA A 176 34.58 10.86 8.75
N MET A 177 33.90 9.80 8.32
CA MET A 177 34.44 8.44 8.37
C MET A 177 35.67 8.27 7.48
N ARG A 178 35.69 8.87 6.28
CA ARG A 178 36.86 8.85 5.39
C ARG A 178 38.05 9.56 6.01
N GLU A 179 37.85 10.76 6.54
CA GLU A 179 38.92 11.54 7.19
C GLU A 179 39.53 10.79 8.38
N GLN A 180 38.72 10.13 9.21
CA GLN A 180 39.22 9.30 10.30
C GLN A 180 40.04 8.11 9.80
N ASN A 181 39.56 7.42 8.77
CA ASN A 181 40.27 6.29 8.17
C ASN A 181 41.58 6.71 7.51
N ASP A 182 41.60 7.83 6.78
CA ASP A 182 42.78 8.34 6.08
C ASP A 182 43.85 8.80 7.09
N ASN A 183 43.44 9.45 8.19
CA ASN A 183 44.33 9.82 9.27
C ASN A 183 44.92 8.59 9.98
N ALA A 184 44.10 7.58 10.25
CA ALA A 184 44.56 6.33 10.85
C ALA A 184 45.54 5.59 9.91
N ALA A 185 45.21 5.48 8.63
CA ALA A 185 46.05 4.87 7.61
C ALA A 185 47.40 5.59 7.50
N THR A 186 47.40 6.93 7.48
CA THR A 186 48.63 7.73 7.43
C THR A 186 49.53 7.48 8.64
N LYS A 187 48.94 7.42 9.85
CA LYS A 187 49.70 7.11 11.08
C LYS A 187 50.31 5.71 11.06
N ILE A 188 49.56 4.72 10.61
CA ILE A 188 50.04 3.33 10.49
C ILE A 188 51.17 3.26 9.46
N GLN A 189 50.96 3.85 8.28
CA GLN A 189 51.96 3.87 7.21
C GLN A 189 53.25 4.57 7.65
N ALA A 190 53.16 5.70 8.37
CA ALA A 190 54.32 6.40 8.90
C ALA A 190 55.11 5.54 9.92
N HIS A 191 54.42 4.86 10.83
CA HIS A 191 55.05 3.96 11.80
C HIS A 191 55.76 2.79 11.11
N VAL A 192 55.09 2.15 10.14
CA VAL A 192 55.66 1.02 9.39
C VAL A 192 56.86 1.46 8.58
N ARG A 193 56.76 2.57 7.83
CA ARG A 193 57.89 3.12 7.06
C ARG A 193 59.08 3.43 7.97
N GLY A 194 58.83 4.11 9.10
CA GLY A 194 59.88 4.41 10.08
C GLY A 194 60.52 3.16 10.68
N PHE A 195 59.72 2.13 11.01
CA PHE A 195 60.23 0.85 11.51
C PHE A 195 61.11 0.15 10.47
N LEU A 196 60.68 0.09 9.20
CA LEU A 196 61.45 -0.51 8.11
C LEU A 196 62.78 0.21 7.91
N THR A 197 62.79 1.55 7.93
CA THR A 197 64.02 2.36 7.83
C THR A 197 64.97 2.07 9.00
N ARG A 198 64.48 2.09 10.25
CA ARG A 198 65.31 1.77 11.43
C ARG A 198 65.86 0.34 11.38
N LYS A 199 65.06 -0.63 10.93
CA LYS A 199 65.48 -2.03 10.75
C LYS A 199 66.57 -2.16 9.69
N ARG A 200 66.47 -1.42 8.58
CA ARG A 200 67.50 -1.40 7.52
C ARG A 200 68.80 -0.79 8.02
N LEU A 201 68.75 0.40 8.61
CA LEU A 201 69.93 1.10 9.11
C LEU A 201 70.61 0.36 10.27
N GLY A 202 69.85 -0.38 11.09
CA GLY A 202 70.39 -1.28 12.10
C GLY A 202 71.13 -2.49 11.51
N LYS A 203 70.68 -3.03 10.37
CA LYS A 203 71.43 -4.08 9.63
C LYS A 203 72.70 -3.55 8.98
N GLU A 204 72.67 -2.31 8.51
CA GLU A 204 73.81 -1.63 7.87
C GLU A 204 74.83 -1.07 8.90
N GLY A 205 74.57 -1.24 10.21
CA GLY A 205 75.49 -0.82 11.29
C GLY A 205 75.53 0.70 11.55
N LEU A 206 74.63 1.47 10.91
CA LEU A 206 74.60 2.93 10.96
C LEU A 206 73.84 3.48 12.19
N ILE A 207 73.26 2.63 13.03
CA ILE A 207 72.54 3.01 14.26
C ILE A 207 72.98 2.10 15.41
N SER A 208 73.42 2.69 16.52
CA SER A 208 73.78 1.98 17.76
C SER A 208 72.53 1.51 18.52
N PRO A 209 72.52 0.29 19.10
CA PRO A 209 71.37 -0.19 19.86
C PRO A 209 71.40 0.38 21.28
N SER A 210 70.91 1.61 21.51
CA SER A 210 70.44 1.99 22.85
C SER A 210 69.72 3.34 22.94
N ARG A 211 68.49 3.34 23.46
CA ARG A 211 68.23 3.81 24.84
C ARG A 211 66.74 3.63 25.20
N SER A 212 66.55 2.86 26.26
CA SER A 212 65.49 2.88 27.28
C SER A 212 64.28 3.79 27.06
N HIS A 213 63.10 3.15 27.06
CA HIS A 213 61.81 3.73 27.43
C HIS A 213 61.95 4.46 28.78
N SER A 214 61.96 5.79 28.79
CA SER A 214 61.67 6.56 30.01
C SER A 214 60.16 6.76 30.09
N SER A 215 59.55 6.15 31.10
CA SER A 215 58.16 6.35 31.48
C SER A 215 57.99 7.78 32.01
N LEU A 216 57.58 8.72 31.16
CA LEU A 216 57.08 10.01 31.61
C LEU A 216 55.62 9.84 32.06
N GLN A 217 55.46 9.60 33.35
CA GLN A 217 54.19 9.60 34.05
C GLN A 217 53.69 11.05 34.13
N SER A 218 52.82 11.44 33.21
CA SER A 218 52.13 12.73 33.23
C SER A 218 51.01 12.68 34.27
N HIS A 219 51.28 13.17 35.49
CA HIS A 219 50.25 13.55 36.45
C HIS A 219 49.32 14.57 35.78
N LYS A 220 48.05 14.20 35.60
CA LYS A 220 47.00 15.13 35.20
C LYS A 220 46.29 15.57 36.47
N SER A 221 46.56 16.80 36.89
CA SER A 221 45.81 17.49 37.94
C SER A 221 44.37 17.60 37.49
N GLU A 222 43.46 17.08 38.31
CA GLU A 222 42.07 17.52 38.29
C GLU A 222 42.01 18.94 38.85
N GLU A 223 41.39 19.85 38.12
CA GLU A 223 40.88 21.11 38.65
C GLU A 223 39.43 21.26 38.18
N ASN A 224 38.62 21.68 39.16
CA ASN A 224 37.17 21.84 39.18
C ASN A 224 36.56 22.60 37.99
#